data_AF-A0A1Q2KWF8-F1
#
_entry.id   AF-A0A1Q2KWF8-F1
#
_cell.length_a   1.000
_cell.length_b   1.000
_cell.length_c   1.000
_cell.angle_alpha   90.00
_cell.angle_beta   90.00
_cell.angle_gamma   90.00
#
_symmetry.space_group_name_H-M   'P 1'
#
loop_
_entity.id
_entity.type
_entity.pdbx_description
1 polymer ?
#
loop_
_entity_poly.entity_id
_entity_poly.type
_entity_poly.pdbx_seq_one_letter_code
_entity_poly.pdbx_strand_id
1 'polypeptide(L)'
;MKERFRKHRIDGWQDQNRLIHLKWTLGLKAVLSSQIRSLKKDALSKEYIDAVIAQALQEAAQQIKGKGITPFLFGKIKDLTDGKSLEINSASVKHNAHISAQLAVLYAQQ
;
A
#
# COMPACT_ATOMS: atom_id res chain seq x y z
N MET A 1 9.20 -16.08 -2.08
CA MET A 1 9.00 -14.65 -1.70
C MET A 1 8.50 -14.44 -0.28
N LYS A 2 7.60 -15.28 0.27
CA LYS A 2 7.04 -15.09 1.62
C LYS A 2 8.09 -15.09 2.76
N GLU A 3 9.22 -15.78 2.59
CA GLU A 3 10.29 -15.84 3.61
C GLU A 3 11.22 -14.63 3.66
N ARG A 4 11.19 -13.72 2.66
CA ARG A 4 12.13 -12.58 2.59
C ARG A 4 11.71 -11.35 3.40
N PHE A 5 10.45 -11.26 3.81
CA PHE A 5 9.92 -10.09 4.51
C PHE A 5 9.35 -10.50 5.88
N ARG A 6 10.16 -10.39 6.93
CA ARG A 6 9.66 -10.45 8.30
C ARG A 6 8.88 -9.18 8.60
N LYS A 7 7.59 -9.34 8.89
CA LYS A 7 6.72 -8.24 9.31
C LYS A 7 6.98 -7.96 10.79
N HIS A 8 7.32 -6.73 11.11
CA HIS A 8 7.41 -6.24 12.48
C HIS A 8 6.31 -5.21 12.70
N ARG A 9 5.61 -5.31 13.83
CA ARG A 9 4.59 -4.33 14.23
C ARG A 9 5.25 -3.22 15.02
N ILE A 10 4.95 -1.97 14.67
CA ILE A 10 5.37 -0.76 15.37
C ILE A 10 4.10 0.08 15.53
N ASP A 11 3.73 0.38 16.76
CA ASP A 11 2.46 1.07 17.08
C ASP A 11 2.65 2.57 17.33
N GLY A 12 3.86 3.01 17.69
CA GLY A 12 4.16 4.41 18.04
C GLY A 12 4.97 5.15 16.97
N TRP A 13 4.64 6.43 16.77
CA TRP A 13 5.38 7.35 15.91
C TRP A 13 6.83 7.51 16.34
N GLN A 14 7.06 7.60 17.65
CA GLN A 14 8.38 7.73 18.25
C GLN A 14 9.23 6.49 18.00
N ASP A 15 8.63 5.29 18.10
CA ASP A 15 9.33 4.04 17.84
C ASP A 15 9.70 3.90 16.36
N GLN A 16 8.78 4.28 15.46
CA GLN A 16 9.06 4.28 14.02
C GLN A 16 10.15 5.30 13.67
N ASN A 17 10.12 6.49 14.27
CA ASN A 17 11.13 7.53 14.11
C ASN A 17 12.52 7.05 14.59
N ARG A 18 12.57 6.42 15.77
CA ARG A 18 13.80 5.86 16.34
C ARG A 18 14.37 4.75 15.46
N LEU A 19 13.51 3.88 14.92
CA LEU A 19 13.95 2.83 13.99
C LEU A 19 14.57 3.42 12.73
N ILE A 20 13.93 4.43 12.13
CA ILE A 20 14.44 5.12 10.94
C ILE A 20 15.80 5.75 11.23
N HIS A 21 15.92 6.49 12.33
CA HIS A 21 17.18 7.10 12.75
C HIS A 21 18.28 6.07 12.95
N LEU A 22 18.04 5.05 13.78
CA LEU A 22 19.02 4.00 14.08
C LEU A 22 19.50 3.31 12.81
N LYS A 23 18.57 2.98 11.90
CA LYS A 23 18.90 2.31 10.65
C LYS A 23 19.88 3.13 9.80
N TRP A 24 19.66 4.42 9.67
CA TRP A 24 20.53 5.29 8.87
C TRP A 24 21.84 5.59 9.58
N THR A 25 21.83 5.81 10.90
CA THR A 25 23.04 6.01 11.72
C THR A 25 23.96 4.80 11.70
N LEU A 26 23.41 3.58 11.65
CA LEU A 26 24.19 2.33 11.50
C LEU A 26 24.69 2.08 10.07
N GLY A 27 24.46 3.00 9.12
CA GLY A 27 24.89 2.86 7.73
C GLY A 27 24.18 1.74 6.96
N LEU A 28 23.05 1.22 7.47
CA LEU A 28 22.30 0.15 6.82
C LEU A 28 21.59 0.71 5.58
N LYS A 29 22.14 0.47 4.38
CA LYS A 29 21.58 0.93 3.10
C LYS A 29 20.46 -0.02 2.65
N ALA A 30 19.22 0.32 2.98
CA ALA A 30 18.03 -0.45 2.61
C ALA A 30 16.77 0.42 2.69
N VAL A 31 15.68 0.00 2.06
CA VAL A 31 14.37 0.65 2.18
C VAL A 31 13.62 0.10 3.39
N LEU A 32 12.98 0.96 4.18
CA LEU A 32 11.94 0.56 5.13
C LEU A 32 10.58 0.71 4.44
N SER A 33 9.85 -0.39 4.35
CA SER A 33 8.49 -0.40 3.80
C SER A 33 7.47 -0.41 4.94
N SER A 34 6.87 0.74 5.24
CA SER A 34 5.82 0.87 6.25
C SER A 34 4.45 0.58 5.65
N GLN A 35 3.72 -0.37 6.23
CA GLN A 35 2.33 -0.63 5.85
C GLN A 35 1.39 0.08 6.81
N ILE A 36 0.79 1.16 6.30
CA ILE A 36 -0.19 1.95 7.04
C ILE A 36 -1.53 1.25 6.88
N ARG A 37 -2.20 0.94 8.00
CA ARG A 37 -3.50 0.26 7.95
C ARG A 37 -4.55 1.21 7.40
N SER A 38 -5.31 0.75 6.40
CA SER A 38 -6.47 1.49 5.92
C SER A 38 -7.59 1.53 6.97
N LEU A 39 -8.43 2.55 6.86
CA LEU A 39 -9.63 2.68 7.69
C LEU A 39 -10.63 1.58 7.31
N LYS A 40 -11.03 0.75 8.29
CA LYS A 40 -11.96 -0.37 8.06
C LYS A 40 -13.31 0.04 7.48
N LYS A 41 -13.72 1.30 7.65
CA LYS A 41 -15.06 1.79 7.29
C LYS A 41 -15.32 1.78 5.79
N ASP A 42 -14.26 1.91 4.99
CA ASP A 42 -14.35 1.99 3.53
C ASP A 42 -13.89 0.69 2.87
N ALA A 43 -13.74 -0.41 3.61
CA ALA A 43 -13.20 -1.66 3.06
C ALA A 43 -14.27 -2.43 2.26
N LEU A 44 -13.96 -2.79 1.02
CA LEU A 44 -14.68 -3.84 0.31
C LEU A 44 -14.47 -5.19 1.02
N SER A 45 -15.47 -6.08 0.96
CA SER A 45 -15.27 -7.43 1.48
C SER A 45 -14.16 -8.14 0.71
N LYS A 46 -13.40 -8.97 1.42
CA LYS A 46 -12.25 -9.68 0.85
C LYS A 46 -12.70 -10.58 -0.29
N GLU A 47 -13.79 -11.31 -0.09
CA GLU A 47 -14.35 -12.27 -1.05
C GLU A 47 -14.75 -11.56 -2.35
N TYR A 48 -15.37 -10.39 -2.24
CA TYR A 48 -15.79 -9.59 -3.39
C TYR A 48 -14.58 -9.07 -4.19
N ILE A 49 -13.63 -8.43 -3.51
CA ILE A 49 -12.47 -7.84 -4.22
C ILE A 49 -11.56 -8.93 -4.80
N ASP A 50 -11.42 -10.07 -4.13
CA ASP A 50 -10.66 -11.21 -4.66
C ASP A 50 -11.30 -11.74 -5.95
N ALA A 51 -12.63 -11.84 -6.01
CA ALA A 51 -13.35 -12.26 -7.22
C ALA A 51 -13.15 -11.27 -8.38
N VAL A 52 -13.27 -9.96 -8.09
CA VAL A 52 -13.03 -8.89 -9.08
C VAL A 52 -11.59 -8.93 -9.62
N ILE A 53 -10.60 -9.09 -8.73
CA ILE A 53 -9.19 -9.19 -9.12
C ILE A 53 -8.94 -10.43 -9.98
N ALA A 54 -9.50 -11.58 -9.60
CA ALA A 54 -9.36 -12.82 -10.35
C ALA A 54 -9.91 -12.68 -11.78
N GLN A 55 -11.09 -12.07 -11.93
CA GLN A 55 -11.67 -11.79 -13.23
C GLN A 55 -10.77 -10.84 -14.05
N ALA A 56 -10.32 -9.73 -13.47
CA ALA A 56 -9.46 -8.78 -14.17
C ALA A 56 -8.14 -9.41 -14.64
N LEU A 57 -7.57 -10.33 -13.85
CA LEU A 57 -6.37 -11.08 -14.22
C LEU A 57 -6.60 -12.05 -15.39
N GLN A 58 -7.74 -12.75 -15.40
CA GLN A 58 -8.09 -13.64 -16.51
C GLN A 58 -8.21 -12.88 -17.83
N GLU A 59 -8.87 -11.72 -17.82
CA GLU A 59 -8.99 -10.86 -19.00
C GLU A 59 -7.65 -10.29 -19.43
N ALA A 60 -6.83 -9.82 -18.48
CA ALA A 60 -5.49 -9.28 -18.77
C ALA A 60 -4.59 -10.33 -19.46
N ALA A 61 -4.65 -11.58 -19.02
CA ALA A 61 -3.82 -12.67 -19.54
C ALA A 61 -4.05 -12.96 -21.03
N GLN A 62 -5.22 -12.63 -21.56
CA GLN A 62 -5.57 -12.87 -22.96
C GLN A 62 -5.04 -11.79 -23.91
N GLN A 63 -4.87 -10.56 -23.42
CA GLN A 63 -4.74 -9.38 -24.29
C GLN A 63 -3.53 -8.49 -23.96
N ILE A 64 -3.01 -8.55 -22.74
CA ILE A 64 -2.07 -7.57 -22.21
C ILE A 64 -0.79 -8.25 -21.70
N LYS A 65 0.38 -7.66 -22.03
CA LYS A 65 1.69 -8.13 -21.54
C LYS A 65 2.54 -6.96 -21.05
N GLY A 66 3.48 -7.27 -20.16
CA GLY A 66 4.49 -6.32 -19.68
C GLY A 66 3.87 -5.12 -18.95
N LYS A 67 4.37 -3.91 -19.27
CA LYS A 67 4.02 -2.66 -18.57
C LYS A 67 2.54 -2.27 -18.67
N GLY A 68 1.79 -2.84 -19.61
CA GLY A 68 0.35 -2.59 -19.76
C GLY A 68 -0.52 -3.26 -18.71
N ILE A 69 -0.01 -4.27 -18.00
CA ILE A 69 -0.82 -5.08 -17.06
C ILE A 69 -1.38 -4.23 -15.93
N THR A 70 -0.54 -3.44 -15.25
CA THR A 70 -0.98 -2.68 -14.07
C THR A 70 -2.03 -1.60 -14.41
N PRO A 71 -1.85 -0.75 -15.45
CA PRO A 71 -2.89 0.19 -15.86
C PRO A 71 -4.20 -0.50 -16.25
N PHE A 72 -4.13 -1.63 -16.97
CA PHE A 72 -5.30 -2.40 -17.35
C PHE A 72 -6.06 -2.92 -16.12
N LEU A 73 -5.35 -3.56 -15.18
CA LEU A 73 -5.96 -4.09 -13.97
C LEU A 73 -6.64 -3.00 -13.14
N PHE A 74 -6.00 -1.83 -12.98
CA PHE A 74 -6.62 -0.72 -12.25
C PHE A 74 -7.86 -0.17 -12.95
N GLY A 75 -7.85 -0.03 -14.27
CA GLY A 75 -9.03 0.36 -15.04
C GLY A 75 -10.16 -0.65 -14.88
N LYS A 76 -9.86 -1.93 -15.08
CA LYS A 76 -10.85 -3.01 -15.02
C LYS A 76 -11.46 -3.19 -13.63
N ILE A 77 -10.64 -3.14 -12.57
CA ILE A 77 -11.11 -3.23 -11.18
C ILE A 77 -12.00 -2.03 -10.84
N LYS A 78 -11.64 -0.82 -11.28
CA LYS A 78 -12.49 0.36 -11.14
C LYS A 78 -13.85 0.14 -11.81
N ASP A 79 -13.88 -0.33 -13.05
CA ASP A 79 -15.13 -0.55 -13.79
C ASP A 79 -16.00 -1.66 -13.15
N LEU A 80 -15.41 -2.79 -12.76
CA LEU A 80 -16.12 -3.90 -12.10
C LEU A 80 -16.64 -3.59 -10.68
N THR A 81 -16.18 -2.48 -10.10
CA THR A 81 -16.58 -2.03 -8.75
C THR A 81 -17.42 -0.75 -8.79
N ASP A 82 -17.86 -0.33 -9.98
CA ASP A 82 -18.58 0.93 -10.20
C ASP A 82 -17.86 2.13 -9.57
N GLY A 83 -16.53 2.15 -9.67
CA GLY A 83 -15.69 3.22 -9.11
C GLY A 83 -15.33 3.09 -7.63
N LYS A 84 -15.98 2.21 -6.85
CA LYS A 84 -15.72 2.08 -5.40
C LYS A 84 -14.25 1.79 -5.07
N SER A 85 -13.59 0.93 -5.84
CA SER A 85 -12.16 0.65 -5.63
C SER A 85 -11.26 1.88 -5.81
N LEU A 86 -11.62 2.81 -6.71
CA LEU A 86 -10.90 4.05 -6.92
C LEU A 86 -11.10 5.04 -5.76
N GLU A 87 -12.32 5.14 -5.25
CA GLU A 87 -12.63 5.96 -4.07
C GLU A 87 -11.82 5.51 -2.85
N ILE A 88 -11.82 4.20 -2.58
CA ILE A 88 -11.12 3.58 -1.45
C ILE A 88 -9.60 3.73 -1.59
N ASN A 89 -9.06 3.52 -2.79
CA ASN A 89 -7.65 3.75 -3.07
C ASN A 89 -7.27 5.22 -2.86
N SER A 90 -8.11 6.15 -3.33
CA SER A 90 -7.88 7.59 -3.14
C SER A 90 -7.89 7.99 -1.66
N ALA A 91 -8.82 7.46 -0.87
CA ALA A 91 -8.84 7.67 0.58
C ALA A 91 -7.59 7.09 1.25
N SER A 92 -7.15 5.90 0.84
CA SER A 92 -5.95 5.24 1.36
C SER A 92 -4.67 6.02 1.04
N VAL A 93 -4.54 6.56 -0.18
CA VAL A 93 -3.40 7.42 -0.57
C VAL A 93 -3.36 8.69 0.26
N LYS A 94 -4.50 9.36 0.47
CA LYS A 94 -4.59 10.55 1.33
C LYS A 94 -4.20 10.24 2.77
N HIS A 95 -4.69 9.12 3.31
CA HIS A 95 -4.31 8.67 4.65
C HIS A 95 -2.81 8.39 4.74
N ASN A 96 -2.24 7.68 3.77
CA ASN A 96 -0.81 7.37 3.73
C ASN A 96 0.05 8.65 3.66
N ALA A 97 -0.37 9.63 2.87
CA ALA A 97 0.30 10.92 2.75
C ALA A 97 0.27 11.70 4.06
N HIS A 98 -0.89 11.76 4.73
CA HIS A 98 -1.03 12.42 6.03
C HIS A 98 -0.10 11.81 7.09
N ILE A 99 -0.12 10.48 7.22
CA ILE A 99 0.69 9.73 8.18
C ILE A 99 2.18 9.90 7.88
N SER A 100 2.57 9.86 6.61
CA SER A 100 3.97 10.05 6.18
C SER A 100 4.47 11.47 6.46
N ALA A 101 3.63 12.49 6.26
CA ALA A 101 3.97 13.87 6.55
C ALA A 101 4.22 14.10 8.05
N GLN A 102 3.40 13.52 8.92
CA GLN A 102 3.59 13.58 10.38
C GLN A 102 4.94 12.97 10.79
N LEU A 103 5.27 11.81 10.24
CA LEU A 103 6.55 11.16 10.50
C LEU A 103 7.74 11.96 9.99
N ALA A 104 7.61 12.60 8.82
CA ALA A 104 8.66 13.45 8.26
C ALA A 104 8.93 14.69 9.13
N VAL A 105 7.88 15.36 9.63
CA VAL A 105 8.02 16.49 10.57
C VAL A 105 8.70 16.03 11.86
N LEU A 106 8.27 14.90 12.43
CA LEU A 106 8.88 14.35 13.64
C LEU A 106 10.37 13.99 13.42
N TYR A 107 10.72 13.46 12.26
CA TYR A 107 12.10 13.12 11.92
C TYR A 107 12.97 14.37 11.73
N ALA A 108 12.43 15.44 11.14
CA ALA A 108 13.14 16.70 10.90
C ALA A 108 13.45 17.51 12.19
N GLN A 109 12.78 17.19 13.30
CA GLN A 109 13.01 17.81 14.61
C GLN A 109 14.13 17.12 15.42
N GLN A 110 14.78 16.09 14.86
CA GLN A 110 15.88 15.39 15.52
C GLN A 110 17.17 16.20 15.56
#